data_AF-A0A450V0M6-F1
#
_entry.id   AF-A0A450V0M6-F1
#
_cell.length_a   1.000
_cell.length_b   1.000
_cell.length_c   1.000
_cell.angle_alpha   90.00
_cell.angle_beta   90.00
_cell.angle_gamma   90.00
#
_symmetry.space_group_name_H-M   'P 1'
#
loop_
_entity.id
_entity.type
_entity.pdbx_description
1 polymer ?
#
loop_
_entity_poly.entity_id
_entity_poly.type
_entity_poly.pdbx_seq_one_letter_code
_entity_poly.pdbx_strand_id
1 'polypeptide(L)'
;MDKSIKTTFLFPLIGILTAGLLAGCGFHLRGDMSLPEGISSLQVQGPTHLVDELVMLLESNNITITSDRPDAILAIEQERFGKHTLSVESKTGKEREHELTYTVAYRVLSADGKELLPQQTVKLVRDYVFDESAVLGARRERTLLHQEMCRDAANQIIRRLAIWRP
;
A
#
# COMPACT_ATOMS: atom_id res chain seq x y z
N MET A 1 36.92 59.49 10.77
CA MET A 1 35.62 59.35 11.45
C MET A 1 34.55 59.67 10.41
N ASP A 2 33.60 58.84 10.04
CA ASP A 2 33.06 57.63 10.65
C ASP A 2 32.40 56.78 9.53
N LYS A 3 32.68 55.47 9.54
CA LYS A 3 32.11 54.42 8.70
C LYS A 3 30.85 53.91 9.43
N SER A 4 29.62 54.23 9.03
CA SER A 4 28.48 53.47 9.57
C SER A 4 27.12 53.61 8.86
N ILE A 5 27.05 53.65 7.52
CA ILE A 5 25.74 53.74 6.82
C ILE A 5 25.34 52.44 6.10
N LYS A 6 26.20 51.42 6.03
CA LYS A 6 25.93 50.21 5.22
C LYS A 6 25.36 49.00 5.98
N THR A 7 25.31 49.03 7.31
CA THR A 7 24.98 47.86 8.13
C THR A 7 23.49 47.75 8.52
N THR A 8 22.72 48.84 8.49
CA THR A 8 21.33 48.84 8.99
C THR A 8 20.31 48.28 7.98
N PHE A 9 20.60 48.37 6.68
CA PHE A 9 19.72 47.85 5.61
C PHE A 9 19.92 46.36 5.29
N LEU A 10 20.93 45.71 5.87
CA LEU A 10 21.25 44.30 5.61
C LEU A 10 20.47 43.35 6.54
N PHE A 11 19.99 43.85 7.69
CA PHE A 11 19.21 43.10 8.67
C PHE A 11 17.78 42.68 8.23
N PRO A 12 16.97 43.49 7.49
CA PRO A 12 15.63 43.06 7.10
C PRO A 12 15.65 42.01 5.97
N LEU A 13 16.74 41.93 5.20
CA LEU A 13 16.88 40.96 4.10
C LEU A 13 17.09 39.53 4.62
N ILE A 14 17.80 39.37 5.74
CA ILE A 14 18.04 38.08 6.40
C ILE A 14 16.76 37.54 7.06
N GLY A 15 15.92 38.42 7.60
CA GLY A 15 14.62 38.06 8.19
C GLY A 15 13.60 37.53 7.17
N ILE A 16 13.59 38.10 5.96
CA ILE A 16 12.71 37.65 4.86
C ILE A 16 13.18 36.30 4.30
N LEU A 17 14.50 36.09 4.19
CA LEU A 17 15.07 34.83 3.71
C LEU A 17 14.82 33.67 4.69
N THR A 18 14.81 33.94 6.00
CA THR A 18 14.49 32.93 7.02
C THR A 18 12.99 32.60 7.08
N ALA A 19 12.08 33.56 6.82
CA ALA A 19 10.64 33.28 6.76
C ALA A 19 10.24 32.40 5.56
N GLY A 20 10.94 32.51 4.42
CA GLY A 20 10.70 31.66 3.24
C GLY A 20 11.11 30.20 3.44
N LEU A 21 12.08 29.93 4.32
CA LEU A 21 12.49 28.56 4.67
C LEU A 21 11.48 27.87 5.62
N LEU A 22 10.57 28.63 6.25
CA LEU A 22 9.44 28.11 7.03
C LEU A 22 8.14 28.00 6.23
N ALA A 23 8.10 28.48 4.98
CA ALA A 23 7.04 28.12 4.04
C ALA A 23 7.26 26.64 3.67
N GLY A 24 6.70 25.78 4.52
CA GLY A 24 7.05 24.39 4.69
C GLY A 24 6.99 23.57 3.41
N CYS A 25 7.65 22.41 3.48
CA CYS A 25 7.52 21.31 2.54
C CYS A 25 6.06 21.23 2.06
N GLY A 26 5.82 21.37 0.76
CA GLY A 26 4.49 21.46 0.14
C GLY A 26 3.66 20.18 0.25
N PHE A 27 3.42 19.71 1.47
CA PHE A 27 2.49 18.65 1.80
C PHE A 27 1.08 19.14 1.45
N HIS A 28 0.60 18.73 0.29
CA HIS A 28 -0.82 18.76 0.01
C HIS A 28 -1.49 17.65 0.81
N LEU A 29 -2.61 17.98 1.47
CA LEU A 29 -3.52 16.96 1.99
C LEU A 29 -3.84 16.01 0.83
N ARG A 30 -3.69 14.70 1.07
CA ARG A 30 -4.05 13.67 0.10
C ARG A 30 -5.55 13.85 -0.17
N GLY A 31 -5.88 14.37 -1.35
CA GLY A 31 -7.26 14.50 -1.79
C GLY A 31 -7.93 13.14 -1.91
N ASP A 32 -9.24 13.15 -2.11
CA ASP A 32 -10.03 11.92 -2.25
C ASP A 32 -9.48 11.07 -3.40
N MET A 33 -9.35 9.77 -3.16
CA MET A 33 -9.03 8.85 -4.25
C MET A 33 -10.25 8.73 -5.15
N SER A 34 -10.11 9.21 -6.39
CA SER A 34 -11.09 8.97 -7.44
C SER A 34 -10.70 7.74 -8.26
N LEU A 35 -11.66 6.88 -8.54
CA LEU A 35 -11.55 5.92 -9.64
C LEU A 35 -11.58 6.66 -11.00
N PRO A 36 -11.23 5.97 -12.10
CA PRO A 36 -11.28 6.56 -13.43
C PRO A 36 -12.69 7.03 -13.78
N GLU A 37 -12.80 8.02 -14.68
CA GLU A 37 -14.08 8.60 -15.09
C GLU A 37 -15.09 7.51 -15.52
N GLY A 38 -16.31 7.61 -14.99
CA GLY A 38 -17.39 6.66 -15.29
C GLY A 38 -17.47 5.43 -14.37
N ILE A 39 -16.57 5.29 -13.39
CA ILE A 39 -16.63 4.21 -12.39
C ILE A 39 -16.83 4.83 -11.01
N SER A 40 -18.02 4.69 -10.44
CA SER A 40 -18.34 5.18 -9.07
C SER A 40 -18.65 4.03 -8.11
N SER A 41 -18.98 2.87 -8.64
CA SER A 41 -19.30 1.67 -7.89
C SER A 41 -18.49 0.45 -8.36
N LEU A 42 -18.06 -0.35 -7.39
CA LEU A 42 -17.32 -1.59 -7.62
C LEU A 42 -18.00 -2.77 -6.94
N GLN A 43 -17.89 -3.95 -7.56
CA GLN A 43 -18.01 -5.22 -6.86
C GLN A 43 -16.61 -5.79 -6.66
N VAL A 44 -16.28 -6.22 -5.44
CA VAL A 44 -15.04 -6.93 -5.17
C VAL A 44 -15.34 -8.43 -5.07
N GLN A 45 -14.67 -9.24 -5.90
CA GLN A 45 -14.83 -10.69 -5.92
C GLN A 45 -13.48 -11.35 -5.63
N GLY A 46 -13.44 -12.32 -4.72
CA GLY A 46 -12.17 -12.94 -4.35
C GLY A 46 -12.14 -13.64 -2.99
N PRO A 47 -10.94 -13.93 -2.48
CA PRO A 47 -10.74 -14.54 -1.17
C PRO A 47 -11.07 -13.57 -0.03
N THR A 48 -11.67 -14.09 1.05
CA THR A 48 -12.32 -13.29 2.09
C THR A 48 -11.41 -12.27 2.77
N HIS A 49 -10.22 -12.65 3.22
CA HIS A 49 -9.35 -11.76 4.02
C HIS A 49 -8.90 -10.52 3.24
N LEU A 50 -8.46 -10.69 1.99
CA LEU A 50 -8.07 -9.57 1.13
C LEU A 50 -9.29 -8.77 0.68
N VAL A 51 -10.41 -9.42 0.38
CA VAL A 51 -11.66 -8.76 -0.01
C VAL A 51 -12.15 -7.83 1.10
N ASP A 52 -12.20 -8.29 2.35
CA ASP A 52 -12.66 -7.48 3.47
C ASP A 52 -11.78 -6.23 3.65
N GLU A 53 -10.47 -6.38 3.52
CA GLU A 53 -9.51 -5.28 3.60
C GLU A 53 -9.65 -4.30 2.41
N LEU A 54 -9.84 -4.82 1.20
CA LEU A 54 -10.09 -4.01 0.01
C LEU A 54 -11.38 -3.21 0.13
N VAL A 55 -12.48 -3.85 0.54
CA VAL A 55 -13.78 -3.20 0.73
C VAL A 55 -13.67 -2.08 1.74
N MET A 56 -13.08 -2.35 2.92
CA MET A 56 -12.88 -1.34 3.96
C MET A 56 -12.09 -0.13 3.45
N LEU A 57 -11.00 -0.38 2.73
CA LEU A 57 -10.17 0.70 2.19
C LEU A 57 -10.86 1.46 1.05
N LEU A 58 -11.59 0.79 0.16
CA LEU A 58 -12.34 1.43 -0.92
C LEU A 58 -13.48 2.31 -0.37
N GLU A 59 -14.24 1.81 0.60
CA GLU A 59 -15.30 2.57 1.27
C GLU A 59 -14.74 3.78 2.03
N SER A 60 -13.57 3.64 2.68
CA SER A 60 -12.87 4.77 3.32
C SER A 60 -12.40 5.85 2.34
N ASN A 61 -12.33 5.52 1.05
CA ASN A 61 -12.04 6.43 -0.06
C ASN A 61 -13.31 6.84 -0.83
N ASN A 62 -14.48 6.71 -0.21
CA ASN A 62 -15.78 7.10 -0.78
C ASN A 62 -16.19 6.36 -2.07
N ILE A 63 -15.62 5.17 -2.32
CA ILE A 63 -16.05 4.30 -3.41
C ILE A 63 -17.20 3.43 -2.95
N THR A 64 -18.27 3.36 -3.75
CA THR A 64 -19.45 2.55 -3.41
C THR A 64 -19.19 1.09 -3.73
N ILE A 65 -19.35 0.19 -2.75
CA ILE A 65 -19.29 -1.26 -2.98
C ILE A 65 -20.71 -1.83 -3.09
N THR A 66 -21.02 -2.47 -4.22
CA THR A 66 -22.35 -3.06 -4.47
C THR A 66 -22.24 -4.37 -5.24
N SER A 67 -23.19 -5.27 -4.99
CA SER A 67 -23.41 -6.46 -5.83
C SER A 67 -24.60 -6.29 -6.78
N ASP A 68 -25.46 -5.29 -6.58
CA ASP A 68 -26.52 -4.93 -7.54
C ASP A 68 -25.97 -3.91 -8.54
N ARG A 69 -25.80 -4.34 -9.79
CA ARG A 69 -25.40 -3.52 -10.96
C ARG A 69 -24.20 -2.59 -10.67
N PRO A 70 -23.02 -3.15 -10.37
CA PRO A 70 -21.79 -2.35 -10.22
C PRO A 70 -21.34 -1.79 -11.58
N ASP A 71 -20.62 -0.66 -11.59
CA ASP A 71 -20.02 -0.13 -12.82
C ASP A 71 -18.86 -1.01 -13.30
N ALA A 72 -18.07 -1.53 -12.36
CA ALA A 72 -16.96 -2.43 -12.61
C ALA A 72 -16.79 -3.50 -11.51
N ILE A 73 -16.08 -4.57 -11.85
CA ILE A 73 -15.81 -5.71 -10.99
C ILE A 73 -14.31 -5.82 -10.80
N LEU A 74 -13.84 -5.66 -9.56
CA LEU A 74 -12.48 -6.01 -9.15
C LEU A 74 -12.44 -7.51 -8.82
N ALA A 75 -11.86 -8.30 -9.72
CA ALA A 75 -11.75 -9.74 -9.57
C ALA A 75 -10.34 -10.12 -9.10
N ILE A 76 -10.25 -10.72 -7.92
CA ILE A 76 -9.04 -11.35 -7.40
C ILE A 76 -8.99 -12.79 -7.90
N GLU A 77 -8.11 -13.07 -8.86
CA GLU A 77 -7.99 -14.37 -9.51
C GLU A 77 -7.08 -15.32 -8.74
N GLN A 78 -6.12 -14.77 -7.99
CA GLN A 78 -5.20 -15.55 -7.18
C GLN A 78 -4.75 -14.77 -5.94
N GLU A 79 -4.70 -15.47 -4.81
CA GLU A 79 -4.03 -15.02 -3.59
C GLU A 79 -3.21 -16.18 -3.04
N ARG A 80 -1.92 -15.95 -2.79
CA ARG A 80 -0.99 -16.97 -2.32
C ARG A 80 -0.07 -16.40 -1.26
N PHE A 81 -0.07 -17.04 -0.09
CA PHE A 81 0.90 -16.82 0.97
C PHE A 81 1.84 -18.03 1.08
N GLY A 82 3.14 -17.81 0.89
CA GLY A 82 4.18 -18.83 0.89
C GLY A 82 5.29 -18.53 1.90
N LYS A 83 6.01 -19.58 2.29
CA LYS A 83 7.21 -19.52 3.15
C LYS A 83 8.35 -20.27 2.48
N HIS A 84 9.52 -19.64 2.37
CA HIS A 84 10.78 -20.26 1.95
C HIS A 84 11.82 -20.11 3.05
N THR A 85 12.65 -21.14 3.28
CA THR A 85 13.74 -21.08 4.25
C THR A 85 14.98 -20.50 3.58
N LEU A 86 15.49 -19.38 4.10
CA LEU A 86 16.65 -18.68 3.56
C LEU A 86 17.96 -19.23 4.11
N SER A 87 17.97 -19.57 5.40
CA SER A 87 19.19 -19.97 6.10
C SER A 87 18.94 -20.99 7.18
N VAL A 88 19.93 -21.86 7.37
CA VAL A 88 19.98 -22.88 8.41
C VAL A 88 21.27 -22.74 9.23
N GLU A 89 21.18 -23.01 10.53
CA GLU A 89 22.31 -22.96 11.44
C GLU A 89 23.33 -24.06 11.12
N SER A 90 24.59 -23.69 10.83
CA SER A 90 25.59 -24.60 10.27
C SER A 90 26.00 -25.78 11.14
N LYS A 91 25.74 -25.72 12.46
CA LYS A 91 26.08 -26.80 13.42
C LYS A 91 24.93 -27.77 13.68
N THR A 92 23.69 -27.29 13.59
CA THR A 92 22.49 -28.04 14.01
C THR A 92 21.53 -28.34 12.85
N GLY A 93 21.67 -27.63 11.73
CA GLY A 93 20.76 -27.70 10.58
C GLY A 93 19.41 -26.99 10.79
N LYS A 94 19.25 -26.27 11.91
CA LYS A 94 17.99 -25.64 12.31
C LYS A 94 17.67 -24.41 11.47
N GLU A 95 16.39 -24.22 11.11
CA GLU A 95 15.96 -23.06 10.33
C GLU A 95 16.13 -21.76 11.15
N ARG A 96 16.77 -20.74 10.57
CA ARG A 96 17.04 -19.47 11.26
C ARG A 96 16.29 -18.29 10.65
N GLU A 97 16.22 -18.26 9.33
CA GLU A 97 15.61 -17.16 8.58
C GLU A 97 14.64 -17.71 7.55
N HIS A 98 13.50 -17.05 7.46
CA HIS A 98 12.45 -17.36 6.50
C HIS A 98 12.11 -16.14 5.67
N GLU A 99 11.87 -16.38 4.40
CA GLU A 99 11.24 -15.44 3.48
C GLU A 99 9.75 -15.78 3.41
N LEU A 100 8.90 -14.81 3.68
CA LEU A 100 7.48 -14.84 3.41
C LEU A 100 7.21 -14.15 2.09
N THR A 101 6.46 -14.82 1.22
CA THR A 101 5.99 -14.24 -0.04
C THR A 101 4.47 -14.16 -0.02
N TYR A 102 3.92 -13.00 -0.36
CA TYR A 102 2.48 -12.81 -0.58
C TYR A 102 2.24 -12.32 -2.01
N THR A 103 1.50 -13.08 -2.80
CA THR A 103 1.24 -12.79 -4.22
C THR A 103 -0.26 -12.72 -4.46
N VAL A 104 -0.69 -11.62 -5.07
CA VAL A 104 -2.07 -11.38 -5.48
C VAL A 104 -2.10 -11.10 -6.98
N ALA A 105 -2.90 -11.86 -7.73
CA ALA A 105 -3.24 -11.55 -9.11
C ALA A 105 -4.70 -11.08 -9.19
N TYR A 106 -4.93 -9.98 -9.88
CA TYR A 106 -6.25 -9.36 -9.98
C TYR A 106 -6.45 -8.68 -11.33
N ARG A 107 -7.70 -8.46 -11.72
CA ARG A 107 -8.07 -7.70 -12.92
C ARG A 107 -9.32 -6.86 -12.65
N VAL A 108 -9.64 -5.92 -13.55
CA VAL A 108 -10.89 -5.16 -13.50
C VAL A 108 -11.69 -5.43 -14.76
N LEU A 109 -12.94 -5.82 -14.56
CA LEU A 109 -13.92 -6.02 -15.63
C LEU A 109 -14.99 -4.94 -15.55
N SER A 110 -15.65 -4.62 -16.65
CA SER A 110 -16.88 -3.86 -16.64
C SER A 110 -18.06 -4.74 -16.18
N ALA A 111 -19.22 -4.12 -15.93
CA ALA A 111 -20.46 -4.82 -15.61
C ALA A 111 -20.87 -5.88 -16.66
N ASP A 112 -20.57 -5.64 -17.94
CA ASP A 112 -20.82 -6.56 -19.07
C ASP A 112 -19.69 -7.58 -19.30
N GLY A 113 -18.66 -7.59 -18.45
CA GLY A 113 -17.57 -8.57 -18.47
C GLY A 113 -16.43 -8.24 -19.43
N LYS A 114 -16.44 -7.05 -20.05
CA LYS A 114 -15.30 -6.58 -20.85
C LYS A 114 -14.11 -6.31 -19.93
N GLU A 115 -12.92 -6.72 -20.35
CA GLU A 115 -11.70 -6.39 -19.61
C GLU A 115 -11.41 -4.90 -19.71
N LEU A 116 -11.36 -4.23 -18.56
CA LEU A 116 -10.99 -2.83 -18.46
C LEU A 116 -9.53 -2.70 -18.02
N LEU A 117 -9.14 -3.41 -16.95
CA LEU A 117 -7.75 -3.51 -16.52
C LEU A 117 -7.28 -4.96 -16.71
N PRO A 118 -6.27 -5.23 -17.57
CA PRO A 118 -5.71 -6.56 -17.73
C PRO A 118 -5.06 -7.04 -16.43
N GLN A 119 -4.94 -8.36 -16.28
CA GLN A 119 -4.40 -8.98 -15.06
C GLN A 119 -3.10 -8.31 -14.60
N GLN A 120 -3.12 -7.83 -13.36
CA GLN A 120 -2.00 -7.25 -12.65
C GLN A 120 -1.58 -8.17 -11.50
N THR A 121 -0.32 -8.08 -11.11
CA THR A 121 0.22 -8.83 -9.97
C THR A 121 0.84 -7.89 -8.95
N VAL A 122 0.48 -8.08 -7.68
CA VAL A 122 1.19 -7.52 -6.51
C VAL A 122 1.93 -8.67 -5.84
N LYS A 123 3.24 -8.51 -5.67
CA LYS A 123 4.09 -9.45 -4.95
C LYS A 123 4.80 -8.72 -3.83
N LEU A 124 4.65 -9.21 -2.61
CA LEU A 124 5.35 -8.74 -1.42
C LEU A 124 6.28 -9.81 -0.90
N VAL A 125 7.43 -9.38 -0.40
CA VAL A 125 8.44 -10.24 0.20
C VAL A 125 8.83 -9.63 1.55
N ARG A 126 8.93 -10.48 2.58
CA ARG A 126 9.32 -10.10 3.94
C ARG A 126 10.20 -11.18 4.54
N ASP A 127 11.31 -10.79 5.15
CA ASP A 127 12.16 -11.71 5.89
C ASP A 127 11.80 -11.68 7.37
N TYR A 128 11.82 -12.84 8.03
CA TYR A 128 11.66 -12.91 9.48
C TYR A 128 12.54 -14.00 10.09
N VAL A 129 13.00 -13.73 11.32
CA VAL A 129 13.84 -14.64 12.09
C VAL A 129 12.96 -15.64 12.83
N PHE A 130 13.28 -16.93 12.71
CA PHE A 130 12.57 -18.00 13.39
C PHE A 130 13.27 -18.37 14.70
N ASP A 131 12.50 -18.37 15.78
CA ASP A 131 12.94 -18.86 17.09
C ASP A 131 12.20 -20.16 17.45
N GLU A 132 12.93 -21.28 17.37
CA GLU A 132 12.43 -22.62 17.74
C GLU A 132 12.09 -22.74 19.24
N SER A 133 12.71 -21.96 20.11
CA SER A 133 12.41 -21.99 21.55
C SER A 133 11.06 -21.35 21.88
N ALA A 134 10.49 -20.60 20.94
CA ALA A 134 9.24 -19.87 21.06
C ALA A 134 8.25 -20.21 19.93
N VAL A 135 8.05 -21.50 19.61
CA VAL A 135 7.18 -21.96 18.50
C VAL A 135 5.79 -21.30 18.49
N LEU A 136 5.16 -21.14 19.66
CA LEU A 136 3.87 -20.44 19.78
C LEU A 136 3.97 -18.95 19.42
N GLY A 137 5.05 -18.28 19.82
CA GLY A 137 5.35 -16.90 19.45
C GLY A 137 5.59 -16.76 17.95
N ALA A 138 6.40 -17.65 17.37
CA ALA A 138 6.68 -17.65 15.93
C ALA A 138 5.44 -17.89 15.07
N ARG A 139 4.46 -18.68 15.54
CA ARG A 139 3.16 -18.84 14.86
C ARG A 139 2.34 -17.55 14.89
N ARG A 140 2.28 -16.86 16.03
CA ARG A 140 1.58 -15.57 16.17
C ARG A 140 2.22 -14.50 15.29
N GLU A 141 3.55 -14.41 15.34
CA GLU A 141 4.31 -13.47 14.52
C GLU A 141 4.00 -13.64 13.03
N ARG A 142 4.03 -14.88 12.53
CA ARG A 142 3.69 -15.15 11.14
C ARG A 142 2.26 -14.75 10.77
N THR A 143 1.29 -14.94 11.69
CA THR A 143 -0.09 -14.49 11.46
C THR A 143 -0.18 -12.97 11.39
N LEU A 144 0.53 -12.25 12.26
CA LEU A 144 0.61 -10.79 12.23
C LEU A 144 1.25 -10.29 10.93
N LEU A 145 2.39 -10.88 10.54
CA LEU A 145 3.06 -10.56 9.28
C LEU A 145 2.16 -10.83 8.06
N HIS A 146 1.39 -11.93 8.07
CA HIS A 146 0.45 -12.20 6.99
C HIS A 146 -0.64 -11.11 6.90
N GLN A 147 -1.21 -10.68 8.04
CA GLN A 147 -2.21 -9.62 8.07
C GLN A 147 -1.63 -8.27 7.59
N GLU A 148 -0.41 -7.94 8.00
CA GLU A 148 0.30 -6.74 7.54
C GLU A 148 0.54 -6.79 6.03
N MET A 149 1.05 -7.91 5.51
CA MET A 149 1.27 -8.12 4.08
C MET A 149 -0.04 -8.04 3.28
N CYS A 150 -1.14 -8.55 3.83
CA CYS A 150 -2.46 -8.45 3.22
C CYS A 150 -2.89 -6.96 3.09
N ARG A 151 -2.76 -6.18 4.17
CA ARG A 151 -3.04 -4.74 4.18
C ARG A 151 -2.14 -3.95 3.24
N ASP A 152 -0.85 -4.28 3.17
CA ASP A 152 0.10 -3.68 2.24
C ASP A 152 -0.30 -3.94 0.78
N ALA A 153 -0.71 -5.17 0.48
CA ALA A 153 -1.14 -5.56 -0.86
C ALA A 153 -2.43 -4.83 -1.26
N ALA A 154 -3.43 -4.79 -0.38
CA ALA A 154 -4.68 -4.06 -0.60
C ALA A 154 -4.41 -2.58 -0.90
N ASN A 155 -3.54 -1.94 -0.11
CA ASN A 155 -3.10 -0.56 -0.32
C ASN A 155 -2.39 -0.36 -1.67
N GLN A 156 -1.57 -1.32 -2.12
CA GLN A 156 -0.93 -1.26 -3.44
C GLN A 156 -1.94 -1.39 -4.59
N ILE A 157 -2.90 -2.32 -4.47
CA ILE A 157 -3.96 -2.52 -5.45
C ILE A 157 -4.75 -1.23 -5.61
N ILE A 158 -5.21 -0.66 -4.50
CA ILE A 158 -6.03 0.56 -4.48
C ILE A 158 -5.29 1.76 -5.10
N ARG A 159 -3.99 1.94 -4.79
CA ARG A 159 -3.17 2.97 -5.46
C ARG A 159 -3.06 2.78 -6.97
N ARG A 160 -3.00 1.53 -7.45
CA ARG A 160 -2.95 1.25 -8.90
C ARG A 160 -4.30 1.51 -9.56
N LEU A 161 -5.40 1.21 -8.88
CA LEU A 161 -6.77 1.49 -9.37
C LEU A 161 -6.99 2.99 -9.58
N ALA A 162 -6.45 3.83 -8.70
CA ALA A 162 -6.58 5.29 -8.78
C ALA A 162 -5.87 5.95 -9.98
N ILE A 163 -4.91 5.26 -10.59
CA ILE A 163 -4.05 5.83 -11.65
C ILE A 163 -4.39 5.25 -13.03
N TRP A 164 -4.99 4.06 -13.07
CA TRP A 164 -5.34 3.41 -14.32
C TRP A 164 -6.37 4.24 -15.11
N ARG A 165 -6.37 4.11 -16.44
CA ARG A 165 -7.34 4.75 -17.33
C ARG A 165 -7.87 3.70 -18.30
N PRO A 166 -9.20 3.51 -18.41
CA PRO A 166 -9.82 2.53 -19.30
C PRO A 166 -9.66 2.84 -20.79
#